data_AF-A0A8X6KIC1-F1
#
_entry.id   AF-A0A8X6KIC1-F1
#
_cell.length_a   1.000
_cell.length_b   1.000
_cell.length_c   1.000
_cell.angle_alpha   90.00
_cell.angle_beta   90.00
_cell.angle_gamma   90.00
#
_symmetry.space_group_name_H-M   'P 1'
#
loop_
_entity.id
_entity.type
_entity.pdbx_description
1 polymer ?
#
loop_
_entity_poly.entity_id
_entity_poly.type
_entity_poly.pdbx_seq_one_letter_code
_entity_poly.pdbx_strand_id
1 'polypeptide(L)'
;MEILNRSKGTLKDKISRIENFIESTNEETDAVETKVKLKKVIVLQKNIEELRSSYYAIPNVKEAKLSAIDEELNFLEERLEKLEVRIEIILNSSKKSSSEAILKTNDNFRN
;
A
#
# COMPACT_ATOMS: atom_id res chain seq x y z
N MET A 1 3.05 -0.14 -26.34
CA MET A 1 3.79 -0.84 -25.26
C MET A 1 4.64 0.10 -24.40
N GLU A 2 5.32 1.10 -24.97
CA GLU A 2 6.18 2.03 -24.21
C GLU A 2 5.43 2.76 -23.07
N ILE A 3 4.21 3.25 -23.35
CA ILE A 3 3.34 3.90 -22.35
C ILE A 3 3.06 2.97 -21.18
N LEU A 4 2.67 1.71 -21.44
CA LEU A 4 2.38 0.75 -20.38
C LEU A 4 3.62 0.37 -19.55
N ASN A 5 4.79 0.30 -20.19
CA ASN A 5 6.06 0.09 -19.48
C ASN A 5 6.42 1.27 -18.58
N ARG A 6 6.16 2.51 -19.03
CA ARG A 6 6.32 3.72 -18.19
C ARG A 6 5.33 3.73 -17.03
N SER A 7 4.07 3.34 -17.26
CA SER A 7 3.07 3.19 -16.20
C SER A 7 3.53 2.17 -15.16
N LYS A 8 4.06 1.02 -15.60
CA LYS A 8 4.65 0.01 -14.71
C LYS A 8 5.82 0.57 -13.89
N GLY A 9 6.74 1.30 -14.51
CA GLY A 9 7.85 1.97 -13.80
C GLY A 9 7.34 2.96 -12.75
N THR A 10 6.31 3.75 -13.10
CA THR A 10 5.68 4.70 -12.17
C THR A 10 5.02 3.99 -10.98
N LEU A 11 4.41 2.82 -11.19
CA LEU A 11 3.87 2.01 -10.10
C LEU A 11 4.99 1.55 -9.15
N LYS A 12 6.10 1.03 -9.70
CA LYS A 12 7.28 0.62 -8.91
C LYS A 12 7.77 1.76 -8.02
N ASP A 13 7.96 2.95 -8.58
CA ASP A 13 8.41 4.13 -7.83
C ASP A 13 7.43 4.54 -6.73
N LYS A 14 6.13 4.51 -7.01
CA LYS A 14 5.09 4.86 -6.02
C LYS A 14 5.03 3.86 -4.88
N ILE A 15 5.16 2.56 -5.18
CA ILE A 15 5.21 1.49 -4.17
C ILE A 15 6.42 1.69 -3.27
N SER A 16 7.62 1.87 -3.83
CA SER A 16 8.84 2.06 -3.04
C SER A 16 8.81 3.30 -2.16
N ARG A 17 8.16 4.39 -2.59
CA ARG A 17 7.94 5.56 -1.71
C ARG A 17 7.04 5.24 -0.52
N ILE A 18 6.06 4.36 -0.67
CA ILE A 18 5.20 3.92 0.45
C ILE A 18 5.98 2.97 1.36
N GLU A 19 6.74 2.03 0.80
CA GLU A 19 7.64 1.15 1.58
C GLU A 19 8.57 1.96 2.47
N ASN A 20 9.28 2.93 1.90
CA ASN A 20 10.19 3.79 2.66
C ASN A 20 9.46 4.58 3.77
N PHE A 21 8.26 5.08 3.50
CA PHE A 21 7.46 5.77 4.52
C PHE A 21 7.11 4.83 5.68
N ILE A 22 6.69 3.61 5.38
CA ILE A 22 6.32 2.61 6.41
C ILE A 22 7.55 2.13 7.18
N GLU A 23 8.69 1.98 6.54
CA GLU A 23 9.95 1.65 7.21
C GLU A 23 10.43 2.78 8.15
N SER A 24 10.13 4.03 7.81
CA SER A 24 10.43 5.19 8.67
C SER A 24 9.36 5.48 9.74
N THR A 25 8.25 4.74 9.73
CA THR A 25 7.13 4.97 10.65
C THR A 25 7.49 4.55 12.07
N ASN A 26 7.16 5.39 13.03
CA ASN A 26 7.38 5.21 14.47
C ASN A 26 6.10 5.59 15.26
N GLU A 27 6.19 5.57 16.60
CA GLU A 27 5.05 5.86 17.49
C GLU A 27 4.50 7.30 17.36
N GLU A 28 5.30 8.24 16.85
CA GLU A 28 4.92 9.64 16.64
C GLU A 28 4.36 9.91 15.24
N THR A 29 4.31 8.89 14.38
CA THR A 29 3.88 9.07 12.99
C THR A 29 2.39 9.41 12.92
N ASP A 30 2.07 10.45 12.12
CA ASP A 30 0.71 10.93 11.98
C ASP A 30 -0.23 9.84 11.45
N ALA A 31 -1.26 9.53 12.24
CA ALA A 31 -2.29 8.57 11.88
C ALA A 31 -3.10 9.02 10.65
N VAL A 32 -3.22 10.33 10.40
CA VAL A 32 -3.88 10.85 9.20
C VAL A 32 -3.03 10.57 7.97
N GLU A 33 -1.73 10.90 7.99
CA GLU A 33 -0.82 10.56 6.89
C GLU A 33 -0.77 9.05 6.62
N THR A 34 -0.74 8.24 7.67
CA THR A 34 -0.75 6.77 7.55
C THR A 34 -2.04 6.26 6.87
N LYS A 35 -3.21 6.82 7.21
CA LYS A 35 -4.48 6.52 6.51
C LYS A 35 -4.46 6.97 5.04
N VAL A 36 -3.80 8.09 4.74
CA VAL A 36 -3.63 8.54 3.35
C VAL A 36 -2.78 7.54 2.56
N LYS A 37 -1.72 6.98 3.15
CA LYS A 37 -0.94 5.91 2.50
C LYS A 37 -1.77 4.65 2.25
N LEU A 38 -2.63 4.25 3.20
CA LEU A 38 -3.54 3.11 3.02
C LEU A 38 -4.45 3.30 1.79
N LYS A 39 -5.11 4.47 1.70
CA LYS A 39 -5.93 4.81 0.53
C LYS A 39 -5.13 4.76 -0.77
N LYS A 40 -3.87 5.18 -0.72
CA LYS A 40 -2.98 5.15 -1.88
C LYS A 40 -2.61 3.73 -2.29
N VAL A 41 -2.41 2.81 -1.35
CA VAL A 41 -2.20 1.37 -1.63
C VAL A 41 -3.39 0.80 -2.40
N ILE A 42 -4.62 1.05 -1.92
CA ILE A 42 -5.85 0.60 -2.60
C ILE A 42 -5.97 1.15 -4.02
N VAL A 43 -5.62 2.43 -4.22
CA VAL A 43 -5.60 3.02 -5.57
C VAL A 43 -4.53 2.39 -6.46
N LEU A 44 -3.36 2.02 -5.92
CA LEU A 44 -2.30 1.37 -6.68
C LEU A 44 -2.68 -0.07 -7.09
N GLN A 45 -3.37 -0.82 -6.23
CA GLN A 45 -3.89 -2.16 -6.58
C GLN A 45 -4.83 -2.07 -7.79
N LYS A 46 -5.79 -1.14 -7.77
CA LYS A 46 -6.68 -0.89 -8.92
C LYS A 46 -5.92 -0.51 -10.20
N ASN A 47 -4.88 0.33 -10.09
CA ASN A 47 -4.07 0.69 -11.24
C ASN A 47 -3.29 -0.51 -11.82
N ILE A 48 -2.93 -1.52 -10.99
CA ILE A 48 -2.33 -2.77 -11.47
C ILE A 48 -3.34 -3.57 -12.28
N GLU A 49 -4.58 -3.71 -11.80
CA GLU A 49 -5.66 -4.41 -12.52
C GLU A 49 -5.99 -3.74 -13.87
N GLU A 50 -6.08 -2.40 -13.88
CA GLU A 50 -6.29 -1.61 -15.10
C GLU A 50 -5.12 -1.77 -16.08
N LEU A 51 -3.89 -1.78 -15.57
CA LEU A 51 -2.70 -1.98 -16.39
C LEU A 51 -2.64 -3.40 -16.96
N ARG A 52 -2.98 -4.42 -16.17
CA ARG A 52 -3.10 -5.82 -16.60
C ARG A 52 -4.10 -5.91 -17.75
N SER A 53 -5.31 -5.38 -17.56
CA SER A 53 -6.35 -5.32 -18.60
C SER A 53 -5.87 -4.61 -19.88
N SER A 54 -5.11 -3.52 -19.73
CA SER A 54 -4.56 -2.76 -20.86
C SER A 54 -3.54 -3.56 -21.67
N TYR A 55 -2.76 -4.44 -21.04
CA TYR A 55 -1.84 -5.32 -21.76
C TYR A 55 -2.57 -6.42 -22.54
N TYR A 56 -3.60 -7.01 -21.95
CA TYR A 56 -4.44 -8.04 -22.59
C TYR A 56 -5.27 -7.50 -23.76
N ALA A 57 -5.59 -6.20 -23.76
CA ALA A 57 -6.30 -5.56 -24.87
C ALA A 57 -5.41 -5.32 -26.11
N ILE A 58 -4.08 -5.49 -26.03
CA ILE A 58 -3.20 -5.28 -27.17
C ILE A 58 -3.28 -6.49 -28.12
N PRO A 59 -3.67 -6.31 -29.40
CA PRO A 59 -3.70 -7.40 -30.36
C PRO A 59 -2.29 -7.92 -30.67
N ASN A 60 -2.18 -9.21 -30.98
CA ASN A 60 -0.96 -9.87 -31.44
C ASN A 60 0.25 -9.79 -30.48
N VAL A 61 0.01 -9.59 -29.17
CA VAL A 61 1.08 -9.76 -28.17
C VAL A 61 1.35 -11.25 -27.98
N LYS A 62 2.63 -11.63 -28.00
CA LYS A 62 3.05 -13.01 -27.73
C LYS A 62 2.70 -13.40 -26.29
N GLU A 63 2.14 -14.59 -26.12
CA GLU A 63 1.77 -15.14 -24.81
C GLU A 63 2.93 -15.11 -23.79
N ALA A 64 4.14 -15.52 -24.19
CA ALA A 64 5.33 -15.45 -23.33
C ALA A 64 5.61 -14.03 -22.80
N LYS A 65 5.25 -12.99 -23.56
CA LYS A 65 5.40 -11.60 -23.14
C LYS A 65 4.31 -11.20 -22.15
N LEU A 66 3.07 -11.65 -22.35
CA LEU A 66 1.97 -11.44 -21.40
C LEU A 66 2.25 -12.13 -20.06
N SER A 67 2.72 -13.38 -20.09
CA SER A 67 3.11 -14.13 -18.90
C SER A 67 4.20 -13.41 -18.10
N ALA A 68 5.26 -12.93 -18.74
CA ALA A 68 6.29 -12.14 -18.05
C ALA A 68 5.75 -10.82 -17.46
N ILE A 69 4.79 -10.18 -18.13
CA ILE A 69 4.12 -8.99 -17.61
C ILE A 69 3.27 -9.33 -16.38
N ASP A 70 2.51 -10.43 -16.42
CA ASP A 70 1.69 -10.85 -15.30
C ASP A 70 2.52 -11.22 -14.07
N GLU A 71 3.62 -11.93 -14.25
CA GLU A 71 4.56 -12.22 -13.15
C GLU A 71 5.07 -10.92 -12.51
N GLU A 72 5.46 -9.94 -13.32
CA GLU A 72 5.89 -8.64 -12.81
C GLU A 72 4.76 -7.88 -12.09
N LEU A 73 3.53 -7.91 -12.61
CA LEU A 73 2.39 -7.23 -11.99
C LEU A 73 1.96 -7.92 -10.69
N ASN A 74 1.94 -9.26 -10.65
CA ASN A 74 1.67 -10.06 -9.45
C ASN A 74 2.69 -9.73 -8.35
N PHE A 75 3.97 -9.61 -8.69
CA PHE A 75 4.99 -9.22 -7.73
C PHE A 75 4.74 -7.83 -7.13
N LEU A 76 4.22 -6.87 -7.90
CA LEU A 76 3.84 -5.55 -7.38
C LEU A 76 2.59 -5.61 -6.51
N GLU A 77 1.64 -6.46 -6.86
CA GLU A 77 0.41 -6.70 -6.12
C GLU A 77 0.69 -7.32 -4.74
N GLU A 78 1.52 -8.37 -4.68
CA GLU A 78 1.97 -8.97 -3.41
C GLU A 78 2.68 -7.97 -2.48
N ARG A 79 3.45 -7.04 -3.05
CA ARG A 79 4.10 -5.97 -2.27
C ARG A 79 3.06 -5.01 -1.68
N LEU A 80 2.03 -4.66 -2.44
CA LEU A 80 0.94 -3.81 -1.97
C LEU A 80 0.09 -4.49 -0.89
N GLU A 81 -0.21 -5.78 -1.03
CA GLU A 81 -0.92 -6.55 0.02
C GLU A 81 -0.14 -6.56 1.34
N LYS A 82 1.18 -6.80 1.27
CA LYS A 82 2.05 -6.74 2.47
C LYS A 82 2.05 -5.35 3.11
N LEU A 83 2.04 -4.29 2.29
CA LEU A 83 1.97 -2.92 2.79
C LEU A 83 0.62 -2.61 3.44
N GLU A 84 -0.48 -3.04 2.83
CA GLU A 84 -1.83 -2.89 3.36
C GLU A 84 -1.92 -3.44 4.79
N VAL A 85 -1.54 -4.72 4.96
CA VAL A 85 -1.54 -5.38 6.26
C VAL A 85 -0.67 -4.64 7.28
N ARG A 86 0.55 -4.23 6.90
CA ARG A 86 1.45 -3.48 7.79
C ARG A 86 0.85 -2.14 8.22
N ILE A 87 0.26 -1.41 7.28
CA ILE A 87 -0.38 -0.11 7.56
C ILE A 87 -1.58 -0.29 8.51
N GLU A 88 -2.40 -1.31 8.29
CA GLU A 88 -3.53 -1.61 9.18
C GLU A 88 -3.08 -1.94 10.60
N ILE A 89 -1.98 -2.70 10.75
CA ILE A 89 -1.40 -3.00 12.06
C ILE A 89 -0.97 -1.70 12.78
N ILE A 90 -0.27 -0.80 12.09
CA ILE A 90 0.18 0.50 12.63
C ILE A 90 -1.03 1.37 13.06
N LEU A 91 -2.07 1.42 12.22
CA LEU A 91 -3.28 2.18 12.53
C LEU A 91 -4.09 1.59 13.69
N ASN A 92 -3.96 0.29 13.96
CA ASN A 92 -4.66 -0.37 15.05
C ASN A 92 -3.85 -0.34 16.36
N SER A 93 -2.52 -0.34 16.32
CA SER A 93 -1.68 -0.17 17.51
C SER A 93 -1.80 1.24 18.10
N SER A 94 -1.84 2.27 17.26
CA SER A 94 -2.05 3.66 17.68
C SER A 94 -3.38 3.89 18.40
N LYS A 95 -4.47 3.19 17.99
CA LYS A 95 -5.77 3.24 18.70
C LYS A 95 -5.70 2.64 20.10
N LYS A 96 -4.95 1.55 20.31
CA LYS A 96 -4.83 0.89 21.61
C LYS A 96 -4.11 1.77 22.63
N SER A 97 -3.02 2.43 22.21
CA SER A 97 -2.28 3.39 23.05
C SER A 97 -3.15 4.55 23.55
N SER A 98 -4.00 5.11 22.66
CA SER A 98 -4.94 6.17 23.05
C SER A 98 -6.02 5.70 24.04
N SER A 99 -6.36 4.41 24.05
CA SER A 99 -7.40 3.85 24.93
C SER A 99 -6.87 3.64 26.36
N GLU A 100 -5.64 3.14 26.49
CA GLU A 100 -4.98 2.91 27.78
C GLU A 100 -4.61 4.21 28.52
N ALA A 101 -4.30 5.28 27.78
CA ALA A 101 -4.06 6.60 28.36
C ALA A 101 -5.31 7.20 29.05
N ILE A 102 -6.51 6.95 28.51
CA ILE A 102 -7.76 7.49 29.06
C ILE A 102 -8.12 6.80 30.39
N LEU A 103 -7.85 5.50 30.52
CA LEU A 103 -8.18 4.75 31.75
C LEU A 103 -7.34 5.20 32.96
N LYS A 104 -6.04 5.51 32.76
CA LYS A 104 -5.16 5.95 33.87
C LYS A 104 -5.50 7.33 34.43
N THR A 105 -6.28 8.15 33.73
CA THR A 105 -6.68 9.47 34.21
C THR A 105 -7.93 9.45 35.11
N ASN A 106 -8.75 8.38 35.06
CA ASN A 106 -10.00 8.30 35.82
C ASN A 106 -9.87 7.65 37.21
N ASP A 107 -8.77 6.96 37.50
CA ASP A 107 -8.55 6.35 38.83
C ASP A 107 -7.99 7.32 39.88
N ASN A 108 -7.59 8.54 39.49
CA ASN A 108 -6.99 9.52 40.40
C ASN A 108 -7.96 10.55 41.02
N PHE A 109 -9.27 10.43 40.78
CA PHE A 109 -10.30 11.37 41.31
C PHE A 109 -11.24 10.75 42.34
N ARG A 110 -10.90 9.59 42.92
CA ARG A 110 -11.70 8.93 43.95
C ARG A 110 -10.91 8.79 45.24
N ASN A 111 -10.76 9.90 45.96
CA ASN A 111 -10.29 9.92 47.36
C ASN A 111 -11.25 10.76 48.19
#